data_AF-A0A2E9D078-F1
#
_entry.id   AF-A0A2E9D078-F1
#
_cell.length_a   1.000
_cell.length_b   1.000
_cell.length_c   1.000
_cell.angle_alpha   90.00
_cell.angle_beta   90.00
_cell.angle_gamma   90.00
#
_symmetry.space_group_name_H-M   'P 1'
#
loop_
_entity.id
_entity.type
_entity.pdbx_description
1 polymer ?
#
loop_
_entity_poly.entity_id
_entity_poly.type
_entity_poly.pdbx_seq_one_letter_code
_entity_poly.pdbx_strand_id
1 'polypeptide(L)'
;MSIVAFLIFLLVFTAGCIGSWKGALYWHNRNRGPRTEDPRDQEIRELNAALSIARKDAQKLHGSNADHEKQVAELEDRLKKTSDSLTDTQQKFNATKASYNKELEEKAELLEELAQLWRECETAKTRLTELEVQAKLSHGSNMIAGLDDVGEDSDDELLEAHQEIELLRNEVERWKQHCTVMSKTNKILRSRLAELSAGDEIPEVQEPVAAHDDVMPEHRAVEGSNGHDASESAIDSTVAVQPHDNEPDNEPDNEHQDETAVQTSNGDALRRDDLKSIRGVGEKLEQKLNLLGIFSFREILELQTGDYERANLGIPNLKKRVQHDAWHDQARALHLEKYKEVI
;
A
#
# COMPACT_ATOMS: atom_id res chain seq x y z
N MET A 1 26.99 97.26 29.09
CA MET A 1 26.85 95.87 29.58
C MET A 1 27.40 94.96 28.49
N SER A 2 28.39 94.12 28.78
CA SER A 2 29.08 93.27 27.78
C SER A 2 28.10 92.29 27.11
N ILE A 3 28.23 92.07 25.79
CA ILE A 3 27.40 91.14 25.00
C ILE A 3 27.40 89.72 25.61
N VAL A 4 28.54 89.33 26.20
CA VAL A 4 28.69 88.05 26.89
C VAL A 4 27.76 87.93 28.09
N ALA A 5 27.55 89.02 28.85
CA ALA A 5 26.64 89.02 29.98
C ALA A 5 25.17 88.90 29.55
N PHE A 6 24.81 89.46 28.39
CA PHE A 6 23.45 89.36 27.84
C PHE A 6 23.14 87.94 27.34
N LEU A 7 24.12 87.27 26.71
CA LEU A 7 23.98 85.87 26.27
C LEU A 7 23.87 84.88 27.44
N ILE A 8 24.67 85.07 28.49
CA ILE A 8 24.57 84.26 29.71
C ILE A 8 23.20 84.45 30.37
N PHE A 9 22.70 85.68 30.44
CA PHE A 9 21.38 85.97 30.99
C PHE A 9 20.26 85.31 30.18
N LEU A 10 20.33 85.33 28.85
CA LEU A 10 19.37 84.64 27.98
C LEU A 10 19.41 83.11 28.18
N LEU A 11 20.60 82.51 28.33
CA LEU A 11 20.73 81.07 28.58
C LEU A 11 20.13 80.67 29.93
N VAL A 12 20.40 81.43 30.99
CA VAL A 12 19.83 81.16 32.32
C VAL A 12 18.32 81.38 32.32
N PHE A 13 17.81 82.40 31.63
CA PHE A 13 16.39 82.68 31.54
C PHE A 13 15.64 81.60 30.75
N THR A 14 16.17 81.16 29.61
CA THR A 14 15.58 80.07 28.81
C THR A 14 15.61 78.73 29.54
N ALA A 15 16.70 78.40 30.24
CA ALA A 15 16.77 77.22 31.08
C ALA A 15 15.75 77.26 32.24
N GLY A 16 15.58 78.44 32.87
CA GLY A 16 14.58 78.65 33.92
C GLY A 16 13.14 78.48 33.43
N CYS A 17 12.82 78.98 32.24
CA CYS A 17 11.50 78.80 31.61
C CYS A 17 11.20 77.33 31.28
N ILE A 18 12.19 76.58 30.76
CA ILE A 18 12.01 75.16 30.44
C ILE A 18 11.84 74.32 31.72
N GLY A 19 12.60 74.64 32.78
CA GLY A 19 12.45 73.99 34.08
C GLY A 19 11.08 74.23 34.71
N SER A 20 10.58 75.47 34.66
CA SER A 20 9.25 75.84 35.15
C SER A 20 8.13 75.15 34.35
N TRP A 21 8.26 75.08 33.02
CA TRP A 21 7.28 74.40 32.18
C TRP A 21 7.24 72.89 32.44
N LYS A 22 8.41 72.23 32.56
CA LYS A 22 8.46 70.80 32.92
C LYS A 22 7.96 70.55 34.34
N GLY A 23 8.25 71.42 35.29
CA GLY A 23 7.73 71.36 36.65
C GLY A 23 6.21 71.50 36.69
N ALA A 24 5.64 72.44 35.94
CA ALA A 24 4.21 72.63 35.81
C ALA A 24 3.52 71.44 35.12
N LEU A 25 4.14 70.86 34.09
CA LEU A 25 3.61 69.71 33.37
C LEU A 25 3.68 68.43 34.23
N TYR A 26 4.77 68.26 34.98
CA TYR A 26 4.90 67.19 35.96
C TYR A 26 3.90 67.32 37.11
N TRP A 27 3.70 68.54 37.63
CA TRP A 27 2.69 68.82 38.67
C TRP A 27 1.27 68.63 38.14
N HIS A 28 0.98 69.05 36.91
CA HIS A 28 -0.30 68.79 36.26
C HIS A 28 -0.55 67.30 36.05
N ASN A 29 0.48 66.54 35.66
CA ASN A 29 0.35 65.09 35.46
C ASN A 29 0.24 64.32 36.79
N ARG A 30 0.86 64.83 37.86
CA ARG A 30 0.79 64.25 39.21
C ARG A 30 -0.50 64.59 39.95
N ASN A 31 -1.06 65.78 39.71
CA ASN A 31 -2.35 66.22 40.27
C ASN A 31 -3.56 65.86 39.41
N ARG A 32 -3.35 65.21 38.25
CA ARG A 32 -4.32 64.28 37.67
C ARG A 32 -4.35 62.98 38.49
N GLY A 33 -4.49 63.10 39.81
CA GLY A 33 -5.13 62.02 40.55
C GLY A 33 -6.53 61.84 39.95
N PRO A 34 -7.10 60.62 40.01
CA PRO A 34 -8.45 60.40 39.50
C PRO A 34 -9.32 61.49 40.13
N ARG A 35 -9.87 62.38 39.29
CA ARG A 35 -11.17 62.96 39.66
C ARG A 35 -11.98 61.76 40.09
N THR A 36 -12.67 61.84 41.22
CA THR A 36 -13.67 60.85 41.61
C THR A 36 -14.68 60.80 40.47
N GLU A 37 -14.35 60.04 39.43
CA GLU A 37 -15.19 59.70 38.31
C GLU A 37 -16.31 58.91 38.95
N ASP A 38 -17.53 59.25 38.56
CA ASP A 38 -18.72 58.57 39.06
C ASP A 38 -18.49 57.06 38.88
N PRO A 39 -18.73 56.21 39.89
CA PRO A 39 -18.53 54.75 39.76
C PRO A 39 -19.23 54.18 38.52
N ARG A 40 -20.33 54.79 38.09
CA ARG A 40 -21.05 54.46 36.85
C ARG A 40 -20.22 54.68 35.58
N ASP A 41 -19.40 55.72 35.52
CA ASP A 41 -18.54 56.01 34.36
C ASP A 41 -17.37 55.03 34.26
N GLN A 42 -16.89 54.50 35.40
CA GLN A 42 -15.91 53.42 35.42
C GLN A 42 -16.51 52.12 34.87
N GLU A 43 -17.68 51.71 35.38
CA GLU A 43 -18.40 50.54 34.88
C GLU A 43 -18.70 50.64 33.38
N ILE A 44 -19.11 51.82 32.90
CA ILE A 44 -19.36 52.05 31.46
C ILE A 44 -18.08 51.83 30.63
N ARG A 45 -16.90 52.24 31.11
CA ARG A 45 -15.63 52.02 30.39
C ARG A 45 -15.22 50.56 30.40
N GLU A 46 -15.35 49.88 31.53
CA GLU A 46 -15.05 48.47 31.66
C GLU A 46 -15.97 47.62 30.77
N LEU A 47 -17.28 47.92 30.76
CA LEU A 47 -18.25 47.28 29.87
C LEU A 47 -17.94 47.56 28.39
N ASN A 48 -17.57 48.79 28.03
CA ASN A 48 -17.18 49.10 26.65
C ASN A 48 -15.87 48.38 26.24
N ALA A 49 -14.91 48.27 27.15
CA ALA A 49 -13.69 47.50 26.92
C ALA A 49 -14.00 46.01 26.74
N ALA A 50 -14.84 45.44 27.62
CA ALA A 50 -15.31 44.07 27.51
C ALA A 50 -16.08 43.82 26.19
N LEU A 51 -16.97 44.74 25.78
CA LEU A 51 -17.67 44.67 24.49
C LEU A 51 -16.69 44.74 23.32
N SER A 52 -15.64 45.56 23.40
CA SER A 52 -14.63 45.64 22.34
C SER A 52 -13.83 44.35 22.22
N ILE A 53 -13.45 43.73 23.34
CA ILE A 53 -12.78 42.43 23.39
C ILE A 53 -13.71 41.35 22.82
N ALA A 54 -14.94 41.26 23.31
CA ALA A 54 -15.93 40.29 22.85
C ALA A 54 -16.23 40.42 21.34
N ARG A 55 -16.30 41.65 20.81
CA ARG A 55 -16.44 41.89 19.36
C ARG A 55 -15.23 41.39 18.58
N LYS A 56 -14.01 41.63 19.09
CA LYS A 56 -12.78 41.16 18.44
C LYS A 56 -12.70 39.64 18.44
N ASP A 57 -13.09 39.00 19.55
CA ASP A 57 -13.15 37.54 19.66
C ASP A 57 -14.21 36.96 18.73
N ALA A 58 -15.41 37.58 18.66
CA ALA A 58 -16.44 37.19 17.70
C ALA A 58 -15.96 37.31 16.25
N GLN A 59 -15.23 38.39 15.91
CA GLN A 59 -14.65 38.55 14.58
C GLN A 59 -13.58 37.49 14.28
N LYS A 60 -12.74 37.15 15.26
CA LYS A 60 -11.74 36.09 15.13
C LYS A 60 -12.39 34.73 14.93
N LEU A 61 -13.44 34.41 15.70
CA LEU A 61 -14.21 33.18 15.56
C LEU A 61 -14.91 33.12 14.21
N HIS A 62 -15.49 34.22 13.72
CA HIS A 62 -16.07 34.27 12.38
C HIS A 62 -15.02 34.04 11.28
N GLY A 63 -13.82 34.58 11.44
CA GLY A 63 -12.69 34.31 10.53
C GLY A 63 -12.33 32.82 10.51
N SER A 64 -12.16 32.23 11.70
CA SER A 64 -11.88 30.78 11.83
C SER A 64 -12.99 29.93 11.24
N ASN A 65 -14.27 30.29 11.47
CA ASN A 65 -15.41 29.56 10.93
C ASN A 65 -15.44 29.62 9.40
N ALA A 66 -15.18 30.79 8.81
CA ALA A 66 -15.10 30.92 7.36
C ALA A 66 -13.95 30.11 6.75
N ASP A 67 -12.82 29.96 7.47
CA ASP A 67 -11.72 29.12 7.02
C ASP A 67 -12.04 27.61 7.17
N HIS A 68 -12.74 27.22 8.25
CA HIS A 68 -13.26 25.85 8.39
C HIS A 68 -14.30 25.51 7.32
N GLU A 69 -15.20 26.44 6.97
CA GLU A 69 -16.17 26.25 5.88
C GLU A 69 -15.48 26.00 4.54
N LYS A 70 -14.38 26.71 4.24
CA LYS A 70 -13.56 26.44 3.04
C LYS A 70 -12.91 25.05 3.10
N GLN A 71 -12.38 24.66 4.25
CA GLN A 71 -11.77 23.34 4.43
C GLN A 71 -12.80 22.22 4.24
N VAL A 72 -14.02 22.39 4.78
CA VAL A 72 -15.12 21.44 4.59
C VAL A 72 -15.48 21.34 3.11
N ALA A 73 -15.64 22.46 2.40
CA ALA A 73 -15.94 22.46 0.97
C ALA A 73 -14.83 21.76 0.14
N GLU A 74 -13.55 22.00 0.47
CA GLU A 74 -12.44 21.31 -0.19
C GLU A 74 -12.45 19.79 0.08
N LEU A 75 -12.75 19.39 1.32
CA LEU A 75 -12.86 17.97 1.68
C LEU A 75 -14.05 17.30 1.00
N GLU A 76 -15.18 17.99 0.86
CA GLU A 76 -16.35 17.51 0.12
C GLU A 76 -16.03 17.28 -1.36
N ASP A 77 -15.32 18.21 -2.01
CA ASP A 77 -14.87 18.07 -3.39
C ASP A 77 -13.90 16.89 -3.56
N ARG A 78 -12.96 16.72 -2.62
CA ARG A 78 -12.05 15.57 -2.60
C ARG A 78 -12.81 14.27 -2.41
N LEU A 79 -13.76 14.21 -1.48
CA LEU A 79 -14.59 13.04 -1.23
C LEU A 79 -15.35 12.67 -2.49
N LYS A 80 -16.01 13.64 -3.13
CA LYS A 80 -16.72 13.44 -4.39
C LYS A 80 -15.81 12.89 -5.49
N LYS A 81 -14.62 13.49 -5.68
CA LYS A 81 -13.64 13.00 -6.67
C LYS A 81 -13.19 11.57 -6.38
N THR A 82 -12.93 11.24 -5.12
CA THR A 82 -12.56 9.87 -4.74
C THR A 82 -13.71 8.88 -4.93
N SER A 83 -14.94 9.28 -4.63
CA SER A 83 -16.15 8.50 -4.87
C SER A 83 -16.34 8.23 -6.36
N ASP A 84 -16.24 9.26 -7.21
CA ASP A 84 -16.35 9.11 -8.66
C ASP A 84 -15.28 8.15 -9.18
N SER A 85 -14.02 8.31 -8.74
CA SER A 85 -12.94 7.39 -9.12
C SER A 85 -13.17 5.95 -8.64
N LEU A 86 -13.78 5.76 -7.47
CA LEU A 86 -14.15 4.45 -6.96
C LEU A 86 -15.24 3.83 -7.85
N THR A 87 -16.26 4.59 -8.24
CA THR A 87 -17.30 4.10 -9.16
C THR A 87 -16.74 3.75 -10.53
N ASP A 88 -15.78 4.52 -11.05
CA ASP A 88 -15.09 4.21 -12.31
C ASP A 88 -14.29 2.91 -12.21
N THR A 89 -13.53 2.72 -11.12
CA THR A 89 -12.80 1.47 -10.90
C THR A 89 -13.73 0.27 -10.74
N GLN A 90 -14.87 0.45 -10.08
CA GLN A 90 -15.90 -0.58 -9.94
C GLN A 90 -16.53 -0.94 -11.29
N GLN A 91 -16.79 0.04 -12.15
CA GLN A 91 -17.28 -0.20 -13.51
C GLN A 91 -16.26 -0.95 -14.36
N LYS A 92 -14.97 -0.57 -14.30
CA LYS A 92 -13.89 -1.29 -14.99
C LYS A 92 -13.73 -2.72 -14.50
N PHE A 93 -13.82 -2.93 -13.18
CA PHE A 93 -13.80 -4.28 -12.60
C PHE A 93 -14.98 -5.13 -13.07
N ASN A 94 -16.19 -4.57 -13.09
CA ASN A 94 -17.36 -5.30 -13.59
C ASN A 94 -17.27 -5.61 -15.08
N ALA A 95 -16.73 -4.68 -15.89
CA ALA A 95 -16.53 -4.90 -17.33
C ALA A 95 -15.50 -6.00 -17.60
N THR A 96 -14.36 -5.99 -16.90
CA THR A 96 -13.35 -7.06 -17.01
C THR A 96 -13.88 -8.39 -16.50
N LYS A 97 -14.63 -8.41 -15.40
CA LYS A 97 -15.31 -9.61 -14.92
C LYS A 97 -16.28 -10.18 -15.96
N ALA A 98 -17.04 -9.32 -16.65
CA ALA A 98 -17.93 -9.74 -17.71
C ALA A 98 -17.17 -10.31 -18.92
N SER A 99 -16.04 -9.71 -19.32
CA SER A 99 -15.21 -10.27 -20.41
C SER A 99 -14.60 -11.62 -20.03
N TYR A 100 -14.10 -11.77 -18.80
CA TYR A 100 -13.58 -13.04 -18.31
C TYR A 100 -14.65 -14.14 -18.24
N ASN A 101 -15.87 -13.81 -17.78
CA ASN A 101 -16.98 -14.76 -17.78
C ASN A 101 -17.32 -15.21 -19.20
N LYS A 102 -17.34 -14.30 -20.16
CA LYS A 102 -17.56 -14.63 -21.57
C LYS A 102 -16.47 -15.55 -22.11
N GLU A 103 -15.20 -15.28 -21.82
CA GLU A 103 -14.10 -16.18 -22.20
C GLU A 103 -14.21 -17.56 -21.55
N LEU A 104 -14.78 -17.65 -20.34
CA LEU A 104 -15.01 -18.92 -19.65
C LEU A 104 -16.13 -19.71 -20.32
N GLU A 105 -17.22 -19.05 -20.71
CA GLU A 105 -18.30 -19.64 -21.52
C GLU A 105 -17.78 -20.14 -22.88
N GLU A 106 -17.02 -19.32 -23.61
CA GLU A 106 -16.39 -19.70 -24.88
C GLU A 106 -15.46 -20.92 -24.70
N LYS A 107 -14.68 -20.98 -23.61
CA LYS A 107 -13.85 -22.15 -23.30
C LYS A 107 -14.67 -23.40 -22.99
N ALA A 108 -15.81 -23.25 -22.31
CA ALA A 108 -16.69 -24.37 -22.00
C ALA A 108 -17.29 -24.96 -23.28
N GLU A 109 -17.73 -24.11 -24.22
CA GLU A 109 -18.22 -24.52 -25.53
C GLU A 109 -17.15 -25.27 -26.32
N LEU A 110 -15.92 -24.74 -26.40
CA LEU A 110 -14.80 -25.41 -27.08
C LEU A 110 -14.44 -26.77 -26.47
N LEU A 111 -14.55 -26.92 -25.15
CA LEU A 111 -14.33 -28.21 -24.48
C LEU A 111 -15.42 -29.22 -24.81
N GLU A 112 -16.67 -28.77 -24.92
CA GLU A 112 -17.76 -29.62 -25.38
C GLU A 112 -17.57 -30.07 -26.83
N GLU A 113 -17.18 -29.15 -27.72
CA GLU A 113 -16.81 -29.49 -29.10
C GLU A 113 -15.68 -30.52 -29.14
N LEU A 114 -14.59 -30.31 -28.40
CA LEU A 114 -13.48 -31.29 -28.32
C LEU A 114 -13.95 -32.67 -27.83
N ALA A 115 -14.87 -32.72 -26.87
CA ALA A 115 -15.44 -33.96 -26.39
C ALA A 115 -16.33 -34.67 -27.42
N GLN A 116 -17.08 -33.90 -28.23
CA GLN A 116 -17.84 -34.43 -29.36
C GLN A 116 -16.91 -35.02 -30.42
N LEU A 117 -15.86 -34.29 -30.80
CA LEU A 117 -14.86 -34.76 -31.76
C LEU A 117 -14.15 -36.04 -31.31
N TRP A 118 -13.85 -36.15 -30.01
CA TRP A 118 -13.25 -37.35 -29.45
C TRP A 118 -14.17 -38.56 -29.57
N ARG A 119 -15.48 -38.38 -29.30
CA ARG A 119 -16.51 -39.41 -29.51
C ARG A 119 -16.60 -39.83 -30.97
N GLU A 120 -16.63 -38.86 -31.90
CA GLU A 120 -16.66 -39.15 -33.34
C GLU A 120 -15.42 -39.93 -33.78
N CYS A 121 -14.21 -39.51 -33.36
CA CYS A 121 -12.98 -40.24 -33.63
C CYS A 121 -13.03 -41.67 -33.10
N GLU A 122 -13.57 -41.89 -31.90
CA GLU A 122 -13.68 -43.23 -31.34
C GLU A 122 -14.67 -44.09 -32.12
N THR A 123 -15.82 -43.54 -32.54
CA THR A 123 -16.77 -44.24 -33.41
C THR A 123 -16.19 -44.56 -34.79
N ALA A 124 -15.37 -43.66 -35.34
CA ALA A 124 -14.67 -43.89 -36.61
C ALA A 124 -13.62 -45.01 -36.48
N LYS A 125 -12.88 -45.05 -35.36
CA LYS A 125 -11.97 -46.18 -35.06
C LYS A 125 -12.72 -47.50 -34.96
N THR A 126 -13.85 -47.55 -34.24
CA THR A 126 -14.63 -48.80 -34.14
C THR A 126 -15.14 -49.26 -35.50
N ARG A 127 -15.60 -48.34 -36.36
CA ARG A 127 -16.01 -48.65 -37.74
C ARG A 127 -14.84 -49.18 -38.58
N LEU A 128 -13.65 -48.58 -38.47
CA LEU A 128 -12.46 -49.09 -39.15
C LEU A 128 -12.11 -50.51 -38.70
N THR A 129 -12.18 -50.79 -37.39
CA THR A 129 -11.92 -52.16 -36.90
C THR A 129 -12.97 -53.16 -37.36
N GLU A 130 -14.24 -52.75 -37.46
CA GLU A 130 -15.32 -53.60 -37.98
C GLU A 130 -15.11 -53.91 -39.47
N LEU A 131 -14.82 -52.89 -40.29
CA LEU A 131 -14.49 -53.06 -41.70
C LEU A 131 -13.24 -53.93 -41.90
N GLU A 132 -12.22 -53.78 -41.05
CA GLU A 132 -11.03 -54.63 -41.11
C GLU A 132 -11.37 -56.10 -40.82
N VAL A 133 -12.27 -56.37 -39.85
CA VAL A 133 -12.76 -57.72 -39.56
C VAL A 133 -13.61 -58.26 -40.72
N GLN A 134 -14.50 -57.44 -41.30
CA GLN A 134 -15.31 -57.82 -42.45
C GLN A 134 -14.44 -58.15 -43.67
N ALA A 135 -13.43 -57.34 -43.97
CA ALA A 135 -12.47 -57.60 -45.05
C ALA A 135 -11.69 -58.91 -44.81
N LYS A 136 -11.25 -59.19 -43.57
CA LYS A 136 -10.60 -60.46 -43.23
C LYS A 136 -11.54 -61.67 -43.37
N LEU A 137 -12.81 -61.53 -43.00
CA LEU A 137 -13.81 -62.59 -43.16
C LEU A 137 -14.15 -62.82 -44.65
N SER A 138 -14.31 -61.77 -45.45
CA SER A 138 -14.50 -61.85 -46.91
C SER A 138 -13.31 -62.54 -47.58
N HIS A 139 -12.09 -62.11 -47.26
CA HIS A 139 -10.86 -62.70 -47.82
C HIS A 139 -10.65 -64.16 -47.40
N GLY A 140 -11.08 -64.54 -46.20
CA GLY A 140 -11.08 -65.93 -45.73
C GLY A 140 -12.20 -66.79 -46.34
N SER A 141 -13.35 -66.19 -46.67
CA SER A 141 -14.49 -66.87 -47.26
C SER A 141 -14.30 -67.19 -48.75
N ASN A 142 -13.50 -66.41 -49.49
CA ASN A 142 -13.14 -66.68 -50.88
C ASN A 142 -12.24 -67.92 -51.07
N MET A 143 -11.78 -68.56 -50.00
CA MET A 143 -10.96 -69.78 -50.05
C MET A 143 -11.77 -71.07 -49.86
N ILE A 144 -13.10 -71.02 -49.65
CA ILE A 144 -13.89 -72.18 -49.20
C ILE A 144 -15.00 -72.67 -50.15
N ALA A 145 -15.33 -72.00 -51.25
CA ALA A 145 -16.28 -72.59 -52.22
C ALA A 145 -15.89 -72.24 -53.66
N GLY A 146 -15.50 -73.25 -54.44
CA GLY A 146 -15.22 -73.11 -55.86
C GLY A 146 -16.42 -72.49 -56.59
N LEU A 147 -16.23 -71.30 -57.14
CA LEU A 147 -17.21 -70.62 -57.98
C LEU A 147 -16.47 -69.67 -58.95
N ASP A 148 -15.92 -70.25 -60.02
CA ASP A 148 -15.32 -69.53 -61.17
C ASP A 148 -16.39 -68.91 -62.11
N ASP A 149 -17.54 -68.41 -61.62
CA ASP A 149 -18.62 -67.93 -62.50
C ASP A 149 -19.38 -66.66 -62.06
N VAL A 150 -18.80 -65.79 -61.21
CA VAL A 150 -19.38 -64.46 -60.94
C VAL A 150 -18.27 -63.40 -60.85
N GLY A 151 -17.70 -63.06 -62.01
CA GLY A 151 -16.52 -62.18 -62.13
C GLY A 151 -16.81 -60.71 -62.44
N GLU A 152 -18.06 -60.25 -62.49
CA GLU A 152 -18.37 -58.83 -62.79
C GLU A 152 -18.93 -58.07 -61.58
N ASP A 153 -19.83 -58.65 -60.78
CA ASP A 153 -20.40 -57.95 -59.60
C ASP A 153 -19.40 -57.79 -58.43
N SER A 154 -18.43 -58.70 -58.33
CA SER A 154 -17.42 -58.70 -57.26
C SER A 154 -16.38 -57.58 -57.41
N ASP A 155 -16.10 -57.17 -58.66
CA ASP A 155 -15.12 -56.12 -58.96
C ASP A 155 -15.71 -54.72 -58.70
N ASP A 156 -17.02 -54.55 -58.90
CA ASP A 156 -17.75 -53.32 -58.58
C ASP A 156 -17.85 -53.09 -57.06
N GLU A 157 -18.14 -54.12 -56.25
CA GLU A 157 -18.13 -54.04 -54.78
C GLU A 157 -16.73 -53.72 -54.22
N LEU A 158 -15.69 -54.28 -54.84
CA LEU A 158 -14.30 -53.96 -54.48
C LEU A 158 -13.95 -52.50 -54.81
N LEU A 159 -14.46 -51.95 -55.91
CA LEU A 159 -14.25 -50.57 -56.30
C LEU A 159 -14.96 -49.58 -55.36
N GLU A 160 -16.18 -49.89 -54.94
CA GLU A 160 -16.91 -49.09 -53.93
C GLU A 160 -16.18 -49.09 -52.58
N ALA A 161 -15.71 -50.26 -52.11
CA ALA A 161 -14.95 -50.35 -50.87
C ALA A 161 -13.63 -49.56 -50.93
N HIS A 162 -12.94 -49.56 -52.08
CA HIS A 162 -11.73 -48.76 -52.28
C HIS A 162 -12.02 -47.24 -52.27
N GLN A 163 -13.14 -46.81 -52.88
CA GLN A 163 -13.57 -45.41 -52.81
C GLN A 163 -13.90 -44.98 -51.38
N GLU A 164 -14.57 -45.83 -50.61
CA GLU A 164 -14.92 -45.52 -49.22
C GLU A 164 -13.67 -45.43 -48.33
N ILE A 165 -12.66 -46.28 -48.55
CA ILE A 165 -11.36 -46.18 -47.88
C ILE A 165 -10.65 -44.87 -48.23
N GLU A 166 -10.68 -44.42 -49.50
CA GLU A 166 -10.09 -43.14 -49.88
C GLU A 166 -10.81 -41.95 -49.23
N LEU A 167 -12.14 -41.97 -49.13
CA LEU A 167 -12.92 -40.94 -48.44
C LEU A 167 -12.55 -40.86 -46.96
N LEU A 168 -12.51 -42.00 -46.27
CA LEU A 168 -12.09 -42.06 -44.86
C LEU A 168 -10.65 -41.59 -44.67
N ARG A 169 -9.75 -41.90 -45.60
CA ARG A 169 -8.36 -41.42 -45.58
C ARG A 169 -8.28 -39.90 -45.68
N ASN A 170 -9.09 -39.30 -46.56
CA ASN A 170 -9.16 -37.85 -46.72
C ASN A 170 -9.76 -37.16 -45.48
N GLU A 171 -10.75 -37.76 -44.83
CA GLU A 171 -11.31 -37.26 -43.57
C GLU A 171 -10.28 -37.32 -42.43
N VAL A 172 -9.53 -38.42 -42.30
CA VAL A 172 -8.43 -38.53 -41.34
C VAL A 172 -7.37 -37.45 -41.58
N GLU A 173 -7.02 -37.18 -42.83
CA GLU A 173 -6.03 -36.16 -43.17
C GLU A 173 -6.54 -34.74 -42.84
N ARG A 174 -7.84 -34.48 -43.07
CA ARG A 174 -8.52 -33.24 -42.64
C ARG A 174 -8.50 -33.09 -41.12
N TRP A 175 -8.75 -34.15 -40.36
CA TRP A 175 -8.69 -34.14 -38.89
C TRP A 175 -7.29 -33.86 -38.34
N LYS A 176 -6.25 -34.43 -38.96
CA LYS A 176 -4.85 -34.11 -38.62
C LYS A 176 -4.57 -32.62 -38.83
N GLN A 177 -4.97 -32.07 -39.98
CA GLN A 177 -4.79 -30.65 -40.26
C GLN A 177 -5.51 -29.78 -39.23
N HIS A 178 -6.75 -30.13 -38.86
CA HIS A 178 -7.50 -29.41 -37.83
C HIS A 178 -6.80 -29.43 -36.47
N CYS A 179 -6.27 -30.57 -36.03
CA CYS A 179 -5.52 -30.68 -34.77
C CYS A 179 -4.25 -29.81 -34.78
N THR A 180 -3.55 -29.70 -35.91
CA THR A 180 -2.37 -28.84 -36.02
C THR A 180 -2.73 -27.36 -35.93
N VAL A 181 -3.86 -26.95 -36.51
CA VAL A 181 -4.39 -25.58 -36.39
C VAL A 181 -4.76 -25.29 -34.94
N MET A 182 -5.48 -26.21 -34.29
CA MET A 182 -5.91 -26.04 -32.90
C MET A 182 -4.74 -26.02 -31.90
N SER A 183 -3.67 -26.75 -32.20
CA SER A 183 -2.42 -26.68 -31.41
C SER A 183 -1.70 -25.34 -31.59
N LYS A 184 -1.65 -24.81 -32.81
CA LYS A 184 -1.08 -23.49 -33.10
C LYS A 184 -1.89 -22.37 -32.43
N THR A 185 -3.21 -22.39 -32.50
CA THR A 185 -4.06 -21.39 -31.85
C THR A 185 -3.93 -21.44 -30.33
N ASN A 186 -3.92 -22.63 -29.72
CA ASN A 186 -3.64 -22.77 -28.29
C ASN A 186 -2.27 -22.20 -27.88
N LYS A 187 -1.24 -22.41 -28.70
CA LYS A 187 0.09 -21.83 -28.45
C LYS A 187 0.06 -20.30 -28.48
N ILE A 188 -0.68 -19.71 -29.41
CA ILE A 188 -0.86 -18.24 -29.52
C ILE A 188 -1.68 -17.70 -28.35
N LEU A 189 -2.74 -18.38 -27.94
CA LEU A 189 -3.54 -17.97 -26.78
C LEU A 189 -2.71 -18.04 -25.50
N ARG A 190 -1.86 -19.06 -25.34
CA ARG A 190 -0.93 -19.16 -24.22
C ARG A 190 0.15 -18.06 -24.24
N SER A 191 0.67 -17.70 -25.41
CA SER A 191 1.63 -16.59 -25.51
C SER A 191 0.97 -15.24 -25.20
N ARG A 192 -0.25 -15.00 -25.71
CA ARG A 192 -1.02 -13.80 -25.37
C ARG A 192 -1.39 -13.73 -23.89
N LEU A 193 -1.74 -14.86 -23.28
CA LEU A 193 -1.99 -14.93 -21.85
C LEU A 193 -0.73 -14.62 -21.04
N ALA A 194 0.44 -15.10 -21.49
CA ALA A 194 1.73 -14.78 -20.87
C ALA A 194 2.12 -13.31 -21.08
N GLU A 195 1.82 -12.72 -22.24
CA GLU A 195 2.04 -11.30 -22.52
C GLU A 195 1.14 -10.41 -21.66
N LEU A 196 -0.12 -10.80 -21.45
CA LEU A 196 -1.04 -10.09 -20.56
C LEU A 196 -0.66 -10.26 -19.09
N SER A 197 -0.17 -11.44 -18.69
CA SER A 197 0.32 -11.64 -17.31
C SER A 197 1.67 -10.95 -17.08
N ALA A 198 2.51 -10.79 -18.11
CA ALA A 198 3.74 -10.02 -18.05
C ALA A 198 3.48 -8.51 -18.13
N GLY A 199 2.35 -8.10 -18.73
CA GLY A 199 1.91 -6.70 -18.80
C GLY A 199 1.47 -6.09 -17.47
N ASP A 200 1.30 -6.91 -16.42
CA ASP A 200 1.04 -6.47 -15.04
C ASP A 200 2.33 -6.28 -14.20
N GLU A 201 3.53 -6.49 -14.78
CA GLU A 201 4.77 -6.01 -14.18
C GLU A 201 4.97 -4.52 -14.50
N ILE A 202 4.52 -3.69 -13.56
CA ILE A 202 4.85 -2.26 -13.47
C ILE A 202 6.38 -2.09 -13.62
N PRO A 203 6.87 -1.24 -14.55
CA PRO A 203 8.30 -1.03 -14.71
C PRO A 203 8.89 -0.45 -13.42
N GLU A 204 9.83 -1.19 -12.84
CA GLU A 204 10.80 -0.71 -11.86
C GLU A 204 11.55 0.48 -12.48
N VAL A 205 11.30 1.68 -11.96
CA VAL A 205 12.02 2.90 -12.31
C VAL A 205 13.48 2.74 -11.88
N GLN A 206 14.36 2.44 -12.82
CA GLN A 206 15.80 2.57 -12.64
C GLN A 206 16.21 4.03 -12.92
N GLU A 207 16.78 4.68 -11.92
CA GLU A 207 17.48 5.97 -12.05
C GLU A 207 18.70 5.85 -12.99
N PRO A 208 19.03 6.88 -13.78
CA PRO A 208 20.07 6.80 -14.81
C PRO A 208 21.48 6.96 -14.22
N VAL A 209 22.29 5.91 -14.35
CA VAL A 209 23.75 5.98 -14.10
C VAL A 209 24.41 6.51 -15.37
N ALA A 210 24.86 7.77 -15.32
CA ALA A 210 25.66 8.38 -16.36
C ALA A 210 27.04 7.71 -16.45
N ALA A 211 27.34 7.16 -17.61
CA ALA A 211 28.69 6.79 -18.02
C ALA A 211 29.47 8.06 -18.38
N HIS A 212 30.60 8.29 -17.72
CA HIS A 212 31.63 9.21 -18.15
C HIS A 212 32.95 8.43 -18.18
N ASP A 213 33.47 8.19 -19.38
CA ASP A 213 34.89 8.03 -19.65
C ASP A 213 35.11 8.37 -21.13
N ASP A 214 35.77 9.50 -21.40
CA ASP A 214 36.92 9.58 -22.30
C ASP A 214 37.53 11.00 -22.35
N VAL A 215 38.87 11.03 -22.46
CA VAL A 215 39.78 12.11 -22.87
C VAL A 215 40.51 12.95 -21.78
N MET A 216 41.76 12.52 -21.54
CA MET A 216 42.97 13.20 -21.02
C MET A 216 43.29 14.54 -21.74
N PRO A 217 44.03 15.52 -21.14
CA PRO A 217 45.48 15.38 -20.92
C PRO A 217 46.11 16.07 -19.70
N GLU A 218 47.13 15.39 -19.16
CA GLU A 218 48.49 15.86 -18.85
C GLU A 218 48.71 17.32 -18.38
N HIS A 219 49.13 17.51 -17.12
CA HIS A 219 50.43 18.12 -16.77
C HIS A 219 50.70 18.23 -15.25
N ARG A 220 51.87 17.70 -14.88
CA ARG A 220 52.89 18.25 -13.95
C ARG A 220 52.74 18.04 -12.43
N ALA A 221 53.72 17.30 -11.92
CA ALA A 221 54.11 17.13 -10.52
C ALA A 221 54.51 18.44 -9.82
N VAL A 222 54.46 18.44 -8.47
CA VAL A 222 55.55 18.83 -7.53
C VAL A 222 55.07 18.76 -6.07
N GLU A 223 55.76 17.91 -5.28
CA GLU A 223 56.29 18.01 -3.90
C GLU A 223 55.55 18.67 -2.71
N GLY A 224 55.76 18.05 -1.53
CA GLY A 224 56.05 18.72 -0.24
C GLY A 224 54.89 18.74 0.77
N SER A 225 54.91 18.01 1.89
CA SER A 225 55.69 18.23 3.13
C SER A 225 54.88 18.95 4.24
N ASN A 226 54.76 18.25 5.38
CA ASN A 226 54.67 18.72 6.78
C ASN A 226 53.58 19.71 7.26
N GLY A 227 52.77 19.23 8.22
CA GLY A 227 53.00 19.54 9.65
C GLY A 227 52.14 20.61 10.34
N HIS A 228 51.77 20.28 11.60
CA HIS A 228 51.33 21.17 12.71
C HIS A 228 49.93 21.81 12.54
N ASP A 229 49.13 22.06 13.57
CA ASP A 229 49.23 21.91 15.03
C ASP A 229 47.81 22.07 15.63
N ALA A 230 47.68 21.71 16.93
CA ALA A 230 46.85 22.34 17.98
C ALA A 230 45.52 23.03 17.59
N SER A 231 44.36 22.73 18.18
CA SER A 231 43.89 22.89 19.60
C SER A 231 42.37 23.20 19.43
N GLU A 232 41.41 23.08 20.35
CA GLU A 232 41.33 23.02 21.79
C GLU A 232 39.85 22.79 22.13
N SER A 233 39.55 22.03 23.21
CA SER A 233 38.46 22.23 24.19
C SER A 233 36.99 22.32 23.70
N ALA A 234 35.94 21.96 24.45
CA ALA A 234 35.78 21.74 25.86
C ALA A 234 34.60 20.79 26.12
N ILE A 235 34.86 19.90 27.06
CA ILE A 235 33.92 19.24 27.98
C ILE A 235 33.14 20.28 28.80
N ASP A 236 31.83 20.09 28.95
CA ASP A 236 31.13 20.44 30.19
C ASP A 236 30.04 19.40 30.49
N SER A 237 30.07 18.91 31.72
CA SER A 237 29.16 17.94 32.31
C SER A 237 28.86 18.44 33.72
N THR A 238 27.57 18.61 34.03
CA THR A 238 27.04 18.73 35.40
C THR A 238 25.57 18.29 35.32
N VAL A 239 25.23 17.05 35.66
CA VAL A 239 24.91 16.49 36.99
C VAL A 239 23.87 17.31 37.76
N ALA A 240 22.65 16.75 37.88
CA ALA A 240 21.83 16.80 39.08
C ALA A 240 20.77 15.69 39.03
N VAL A 241 20.96 14.67 39.88
CA VAL A 241 19.98 13.64 40.26
C VAL A 241 19.45 14.04 41.64
N GLN A 242 18.13 13.95 41.87
CA GLN A 242 17.60 13.41 43.12
C GLN A 242 16.27 12.65 42.89
N PRO A 243 16.07 11.49 43.56
CA PRO A 243 14.86 10.67 43.57
C PRO A 243 14.01 10.91 44.84
N HIS A 244 12.72 10.56 44.82
CA HIS A 244 12.00 10.10 46.03
C HIS A 244 10.67 9.38 45.71
N ASP A 245 10.39 8.33 46.48
CA ASP A 245 9.36 7.30 46.37
C ASP A 245 7.94 7.68 46.87
N ASN A 246 6.91 7.00 46.33
CA ASN A 246 5.83 6.23 47.02
C ASN A 246 4.43 6.28 46.35
N GLU A 247 3.88 5.08 46.06
CA GLU A 247 2.49 4.69 45.78
C GLU A 247 1.51 4.93 46.97
N PRO A 248 0.21 4.53 46.90
CA PRO A 248 -0.82 4.68 45.87
C PRO A 248 -2.13 5.25 46.49
N ASP A 249 -3.12 5.64 45.67
CA ASP A 249 -4.53 5.71 46.12
C ASP A 249 -5.47 5.41 44.94
N ASN A 250 -6.52 4.67 45.24
CA ASN A 250 -7.37 3.90 44.32
C ASN A 250 -8.80 4.49 44.26
N GLU A 251 -9.38 4.49 43.05
CA GLU A 251 -10.83 4.37 42.68
C GLU A 251 -11.86 5.46 43.06
N PRO A 252 -13.08 5.45 42.45
CA PRO A 252 -13.48 5.22 41.04
C PRO A 252 -14.55 6.24 40.56
N ASP A 253 -15.02 6.14 39.30
CA ASP A 253 -16.37 6.50 38.78
C ASP A 253 -16.32 6.45 37.24
N ASN A 254 -16.78 5.43 36.50
CA ASN A 254 -18.10 4.82 36.28
C ASN A 254 -18.78 5.28 34.95
N GLU A 255 -18.97 4.26 34.08
CA GLU A 255 -20.09 3.98 33.18
C GLU A 255 -20.33 4.61 31.78
N HIS A 256 -20.73 3.66 30.91
CA HIS A 256 -21.38 3.67 29.58
C HIS A 256 -20.51 3.87 28.33
N GLN A 257 -20.09 2.79 27.64
CA GLN A 257 -20.87 1.89 26.76
C GLN A 257 -21.52 2.62 25.58
N ASP A 258 -20.97 2.40 24.38
CA ASP A 258 -21.83 2.13 23.23
C ASP A 258 -21.22 1.02 22.36
N GLU A 259 -22.07 0.08 22.03
CA GLU A 259 -21.79 -1.15 21.31
C GLU A 259 -21.89 -0.89 19.81
N THR A 260 -20.88 -1.25 19.02
CA THR A 260 -21.15 -1.79 17.68
C THR A 260 -20.24 -2.98 17.41
N ALA A 261 -20.88 -4.14 17.38
CA ALA A 261 -20.29 -5.44 17.20
C ALA A 261 -19.75 -5.65 15.78
N VAL A 262 -18.50 -6.07 15.67
CA VAL A 262 -18.07 -7.02 14.65
C VAL A 262 -17.65 -8.28 15.38
N GLN A 263 -18.46 -9.33 15.22
CA GLN A 263 -18.20 -10.65 15.75
C GLN A 263 -16.90 -11.21 15.16
N THR A 264 -15.86 -11.28 15.98
CA THR A 264 -14.81 -12.28 15.84
C THR A 264 -14.77 -13.06 17.14
N SER A 265 -14.80 -14.38 17.00
CA SER A 265 -14.88 -15.43 18.01
C SER A 265 -14.23 -15.11 19.36
N ASN A 266 -15.06 -15.08 20.40
CA ASN A 266 -14.70 -15.11 21.82
C ASN A 266 -14.03 -16.44 22.22
N GLY A 267 -12.79 -16.63 21.77
CA GLY A 267 -11.94 -17.79 22.13
C GLY A 267 -10.46 -17.46 22.34
N ASP A 268 -9.94 -16.36 21.78
CA ASP A 268 -8.48 -16.14 21.67
C ASP A 268 -7.85 -15.21 22.72
N ALA A 269 -8.65 -14.65 23.64
CA ALA A 269 -8.12 -13.77 24.69
C ALA A 269 -7.14 -14.48 25.65
N LEU A 270 -7.11 -15.82 25.65
CA LEU A 270 -6.28 -16.65 26.53
C LEU A 270 -4.91 -17.00 25.95
N ARG A 271 -4.57 -16.58 24.72
CA ARG A 271 -3.32 -17.00 24.05
C ARG A 271 -2.49 -15.87 23.46
N ARG A 272 -2.72 -14.62 23.89
CA ARG A 272 -1.85 -13.49 23.53
C ARG A 272 -0.56 -13.55 24.36
N ASP A 273 0.58 -13.63 23.66
CA ASP A 273 1.90 -13.57 24.25
C ASP A 273 2.46 -12.14 24.22
N ASP A 274 3.34 -11.81 25.16
CA ASP A 274 4.05 -10.52 25.15
C ASP A 274 5.25 -10.62 24.20
N LEU A 275 5.05 -10.14 22.97
CA LEU A 275 6.07 -10.19 21.92
C LEU A 275 7.25 -9.25 22.21
N LYS A 276 7.14 -8.32 23.18
CA LYS A 276 8.25 -7.46 23.63
C LYS A 276 9.39 -8.25 24.25
N SER A 277 9.15 -9.50 24.64
CA SER A 277 10.16 -10.41 25.18
C SER A 277 11.23 -10.82 24.14
N ILE A 278 10.94 -10.67 22.85
CA ILE A 278 11.89 -10.95 21.77
C ILE A 278 12.79 -9.73 21.55
N ARG A 279 14.11 -9.94 21.57
CA ARG A 279 15.10 -8.89 21.32
C ARG A 279 14.91 -8.33 19.90
N GLY A 280 14.68 -7.02 19.81
CA GLY A 280 14.43 -6.32 18.54
C GLY A 280 12.95 -5.99 18.30
N VAL A 281 12.03 -6.54 19.12
CA VAL A 281 10.61 -6.18 19.12
C VAL A 281 10.35 -5.11 20.19
N GLY A 282 10.17 -3.87 19.76
CA GLY A 282 9.72 -2.77 20.62
C GLY A 282 8.20 -2.62 20.62
N GLU A 283 7.66 -1.78 21.50
CA GLU A 283 6.21 -1.55 21.66
C GLU A 283 5.51 -1.11 20.36
N LYS A 284 6.13 -0.22 19.58
CA LYS A 284 5.60 0.19 18.27
C LYS A 284 5.58 -0.96 17.25
N LEU A 285 6.51 -1.90 17.39
CA LEU A 285 6.62 -3.03 16.47
C LEU A 285 5.61 -4.11 16.82
N GLU A 286 5.45 -4.40 18.10
CA GLU A 286 4.39 -5.26 18.62
C GLU A 286 3.00 -4.74 18.23
N GLN A 287 2.71 -3.44 18.40
CA GLN A 287 1.43 -2.87 17.96
C GLN A 287 1.18 -3.13 16.47
N LYS A 288 2.21 -3.01 15.63
CA LYS A 288 2.10 -3.31 14.19
C LYS A 288 1.94 -4.80 13.90
N LEU A 289 2.60 -5.69 14.64
CA LEU A 289 2.42 -7.14 14.51
C LEU A 289 1.02 -7.58 14.95
N ASN A 290 0.51 -7.01 16.04
CA ASN A 290 -0.85 -7.20 16.53
C ASN A 290 -1.88 -6.73 15.49
N LEU A 291 -1.64 -5.60 14.80
CA LEU A 291 -2.49 -5.14 13.69
C LEU A 291 -2.46 -6.08 12.48
N LEU A 292 -1.37 -6.82 12.28
CA LEU A 292 -1.24 -7.85 11.25
C LEU A 292 -1.84 -9.20 11.66
N GLY A 293 -2.40 -9.30 12.87
CA GLY A 293 -3.03 -10.50 13.40
C GLY A 293 -2.08 -11.50 14.06
N ILE A 294 -0.85 -11.08 14.38
CA ILE A 294 0.15 -11.92 15.06
C ILE A 294 0.17 -11.54 16.54
N PHE A 295 -0.27 -12.45 17.40
CA PHE A 295 -0.45 -12.24 18.84
C PHE A 295 0.31 -13.26 19.71
N SER A 296 0.83 -14.36 19.14
CA SER A 296 1.50 -15.42 19.90
C SER A 296 2.91 -15.77 19.39
N PHE A 297 3.76 -16.36 20.24
CA PHE A 297 5.09 -16.83 19.84
C PHE A 297 5.01 -17.94 18.78
N ARG A 298 3.94 -18.74 18.83
CA ARG A 298 3.68 -19.81 17.86
C ARG A 298 3.42 -19.26 16.46
N GLU A 299 2.62 -18.21 16.34
CA GLU A 299 2.34 -17.58 15.05
C GLU A 299 3.60 -16.98 14.43
N ILE A 300 4.54 -16.48 15.24
CA ILE A 300 5.85 -16.03 14.75
C ILE A 300 6.64 -17.20 14.13
N LEU A 301 6.54 -18.41 14.68
CA LEU A 301 7.18 -19.60 14.13
C LEU A 301 6.53 -20.10 12.83
N GLU A 302 5.23 -19.85 12.67
CA GLU A 302 4.45 -20.26 11.50
C GLU A 302 4.52 -19.25 10.34
N LEU A 303 5.23 -18.12 10.49
CA LEU A 303 5.38 -17.08 9.46
C LEU A 303 6.00 -17.62 8.17
N GLN A 304 5.26 -17.54 7.07
CA GLN A 304 5.72 -17.92 5.74
C GLN A 304 6.26 -16.74 4.93
N THR A 305 6.92 -17.03 3.81
CA THR A 305 7.48 -16.01 2.89
C THR A 305 6.46 -14.95 2.46
N GLY A 306 5.21 -15.34 2.23
CA GLY A 306 4.12 -14.42 1.89
C GLY A 306 3.68 -13.50 3.04
N ASP A 307 3.81 -13.94 4.29
CA ASP A 307 3.46 -13.12 5.46
C ASP A 307 4.47 -12.01 5.67
N TYR A 308 5.75 -12.28 5.39
CA TYR A 308 6.80 -11.26 5.42
C TYR A 308 6.55 -10.15 4.42
N GLU A 309 6.05 -10.45 3.22
CA GLU A 309 5.78 -9.43 2.19
C GLU A 309 4.62 -8.51 2.61
N ARG A 310 3.53 -9.09 3.12
CA ARG A 310 2.41 -8.32 3.68
C ARG A 310 2.85 -7.46 4.86
N ALA A 311 3.67 -8.02 5.75
CA ALA A 311 4.18 -7.30 6.90
C ALA A 311 5.21 -6.22 6.53
N ASN A 312 5.94 -6.39 5.42
CA ASN A 312 6.91 -5.42 4.91
C ASN A 312 6.22 -4.12 4.43
N LEU A 313 4.92 -4.17 4.11
CA LEU A 313 4.11 -2.98 3.80
C LEU A 313 3.91 -2.07 5.03
N GLY A 314 3.79 -2.66 6.24
CA GLY A 314 3.60 -1.92 7.49
C GLY A 314 4.90 -1.63 8.26
N ILE A 315 5.92 -2.46 8.07
CA ILE A 315 7.22 -2.38 8.74
C ILE A 315 8.33 -2.54 7.69
N PRO A 316 9.09 -1.49 7.35
CA PRO A 316 10.16 -1.61 6.38
C PRO A 316 11.27 -2.54 6.90
N ASN A 317 11.68 -3.48 6.04
CA ASN A 317 12.75 -4.46 6.26
C ASN A 317 12.48 -5.47 7.39
N LEU A 318 11.23 -5.86 7.63
CA LEU A 318 10.89 -6.83 8.68
C LEU A 318 11.65 -8.16 8.50
N LYS A 319 11.67 -8.71 7.28
CA LYS A 319 12.37 -9.97 6.96
C LYS A 319 13.85 -9.94 7.35
N LYS A 320 14.54 -8.81 7.12
CA LYS A 320 15.95 -8.65 7.49
C LYS A 320 16.13 -8.60 9.01
N ARG A 321 15.22 -7.95 9.74
CA ARG A 321 15.26 -7.87 11.21
C ARG A 321 14.99 -9.23 11.85
N VAL A 322 13.99 -9.96 11.37
CA VAL A 322 13.65 -11.30 11.83
C VAL A 322 14.84 -12.27 11.67
N GLN A 323 15.61 -12.14 10.59
CA GLN A 323 16.82 -12.92 10.34
C GLN A 323 18.01 -12.47 11.20
N HIS A 324 18.27 -11.16 11.28
CA HIS A 324 19.40 -10.61 12.03
C HIS A 324 19.26 -10.82 13.54
N ASP A 325 18.06 -10.60 14.06
CA ASP A 325 17.76 -10.71 15.48
C ASP A 325 17.26 -12.11 15.86
N ALA A 326 17.26 -13.08 14.93
CA ALA A 326 16.91 -14.48 15.16
C ALA A 326 15.57 -14.67 15.91
N TRP A 327 14.51 -13.98 15.48
CA TRP A 327 13.22 -14.00 16.20
C TRP A 327 12.61 -15.40 16.30
N HIS A 328 12.80 -16.26 15.31
CA HIS A 328 12.27 -17.63 15.36
C HIS A 328 12.91 -18.45 16.48
N ASP A 329 14.22 -18.37 16.66
CA ASP A 329 14.92 -19.13 17.70
C ASP A 329 14.53 -18.63 19.10
N GLN A 330 14.35 -17.32 19.25
CA GLN A 330 13.87 -16.71 20.49
C GLN A 330 12.40 -17.06 20.78
N ALA A 331 11.52 -16.97 19.77
CA ALA A 331 10.12 -17.34 19.90
C ALA A 331 9.96 -18.83 20.27
N ARG A 332 10.80 -19.71 19.70
CA ARG A 332 10.82 -21.14 20.07
C ARG A 332 11.23 -21.34 21.53
N ALA A 333 12.28 -20.64 21.98
CA ALA A 333 12.72 -20.73 23.38
C ALA A 333 11.66 -20.23 24.36
N LEU A 334 11.06 -19.07 24.08
CA LEU A 334 10.01 -18.47 24.90
C LEU A 334 8.71 -19.30 24.90
N HIS A 335 8.35 -19.87 23.75
CA HIS A 335 7.21 -20.80 23.67
C HIS A 335 7.44 -22.06 24.49
N LEU A 336 8.64 -22.64 24.41
CA LEU A 336 9.00 -23.82 25.20
C LEU A 336 8.99 -23.51 26.70
N GLU A 337 9.48 -22.35 27.12
CA GLU A 337 9.45 -21.93 28.52
C GLU A 337 8.03 -21.73 29.04
N LYS A 338 7.17 -21.05 28.26
CA LYS A 338 5.81 -20.69 28.67
C LYS A 338 4.83 -21.86 28.60
N TYR A 339 4.87 -22.64 27.53
CA TYR A 339 3.89 -23.70 27.25
C TYR A 339 4.43 -25.11 27.49
N LYS A 340 5.75 -25.29 27.69
CA LYS A 340 6.42 -26.60 27.85
C LYS A 340 6.16 -27.56 26.68
N GLU A 341 5.81 -27.01 25.52
CA GLU A 341 5.53 -27.71 24.28
C GLU A 341 6.66 -27.45 23.29
N VAL A 342 7.16 -28.51 22.67
CA VAL A 342 8.15 -28.44 21.59
C VAL A 342 7.39 -28.34 20.27
N ILE A 343 7.60 -27.24 19.54
CA ILE A 343 7.07 -26.99 18.18
C ILE A 343 8.14 -27.33 17.15
#